data_AF-A0A845QJ34-F1
#
_entry.id   AF-A0A845QJ34-F1
#
_cell.length_a   1.000
_cell.length_b   1.000
_cell.length_c   1.000
_cell.angle_alpha   90.00
_cell.angle_beta   90.00
_cell.angle_gamma   90.00
#
_symmetry.space_group_name_H-M   'P 1'
#
loop_
_entity.id
_entity.type
_entity.pdbx_description
1 polymer ?
#
loop_
_entity_poly.entity_id
_entity_poly.type
_entity_poly.pdbx_seq_one_letter_code
_entity_poly.pdbx_strand_id
1 'polypeptide(L)'
;MIDDKYYRYAAEQMERASREKKKYNGYKDKPERICFYTGRPYAERHEVFPGRPNRQISIEYGFQVDICPEKHRELQDNITPWAKAENQKWRSTYERAYIDRLMDEGEREEDALQSWMRLIGRNYIEELIPR
;
A
#
# COMPACT_ATOMS: atom_id res chain seq x y z
N MET A 1 1.93 1.85 16.47
CA MET A 1 3.12 1.14 15.92
C MET A 1 2.69 0.29 14.73
N ILE A 2 3.41 0.40 13.62
CA ILE A 2 3.17 -0.41 12.41
C ILE A 2 3.65 -1.84 12.67
N ASP A 3 2.91 -2.83 12.17
CA ASP A 3 3.24 -4.24 12.29
C ASP A 3 4.38 -4.61 11.30
N ASP A 4 5.42 -5.29 11.78
CA ASP A 4 6.62 -5.63 10.99
C ASP A 4 6.28 -6.45 9.73
N LYS A 5 5.31 -7.37 9.81
CA LYS A 5 4.89 -8.17 8.64
C LYS A 5 4.28 -7.27 7.56
N TYR A 6 3.49 -6.29 7.96
CA TYR A 6 2.86 -5.34 7.04
C TYR A 6 3.90 -4.41 6.43
N TYR A 7 4.81 -3.90 7.26
CA TYR A 7 5.87 -2.99 6.83
C TYR A 7 6.78 -3.65 5.78
N ARG A 8 7.30 -4.84 6.08
CA ARG A 8 8.18 -5.57 5.14
C ARG A 8 7.48 -5.86 3.82
N TYR A 9 6.23 -6.31 3.89
CA TYR A 9 5.45 -6.54 2.68
C TYR A 9 5.30 -5.26 1.86
N ALA A 10 4.92 -4.15 2.49
CA ALA A 10 4.78 -2.85 1.82
C ALA A 10 6.10 -2.40 1.16
N ALA A 11 7.21 -2.47 1.89
CA ALA A 11 8.54 -2.12 1.38
C ALA A 11 8.93 -2.97 0.16
N GLU A 12 8.73 -4.29 0.22
CA GLU A 12 8.99 -5.20 -0.90
C GLU A 12 8.12 -4.89 -2.12
N GLN A 13 6.84 -4.56 -1.94
CA GLN A 13 5.96 -4.19 -3.05
C GLN A 13 6.40 -2.88 -3.71
N MET A 14 6.82 -1.90 -2.92
CA MET A 14 7.33 -0.61 -3.41
C MET A 14 8.65 -0.78 -4.16
N GLU A 15 9.57 -1.59 -3.63
CA GLU A 15 10.83 -1.91 -4.30
C GLU A 15 10.57 -2.60 -5.65
N ARG A 16 9.68 -3.60 -5.66
CA ARG A 16 9.26 -4.29 -6.89
C ARG A 16 8.69 -3.31 -7.92
N ALA A 17 7.84 -2.37 -7.49
CA ALA A 17 7.24 -1.38 -8.39
C ALA A 17 8.30 -0.44 -8.98
N SER A 18 9.23 0.05 -8.16
CA SER A 18 10.36 0.89 -8.60
C SER A 18 11.26 0.17 -9.62
N ARG A 19 11.50 -1.14 -9.41
CA ARG A 19 12.31 -1.98 -10.31
C ARG A 19 11.58 -2.28 -11.63
N GLU A 20 10.33 -2.70 -11.57
CA GLU A 20 9.59 -3.18 -12.75
C GLU A 20 8.97 -2.05 -13.57
N LYS A 21 8.63 -0.92 -12.95
CA LYS A 21 8.01 0.27 -13.58
C LYS A 21 6.77 -0.06 -14.43
N LYS A 22 6.04 -1.12 -14.03
CA LYS A 22 4.79 -1.53 -14.70
C LYS A 22 3.71 -0.48 -14.48
N LYS A 23 2.91 -0.21 -15.52
CA LYS A 23 1.73 0.67 -15.46
C LYS A 23 0.41 -0.10 -15.35
N TYR A 24 0.47 -1.40 -15.07
CA TYR A 24 -0.70 -2.28 -15.03
C TYR A 24 -0.53 -3.42 -14.00
N ASN A 25 -1.66 -3.97 -13.53
CA ASN A 25 -1.72 -4.98 -12.45
C ASN A 25 -1.25 -6.40 -12.83
N GLY A 26 -0.53 -6.58 -13.93
CA GLY A 26 0.13 -7.85 -14.30
C GLY A 26 -0.74 -9.11 -14.23
N TYR A 27 -1.94 -9.14 -14.82
CA TYR A 27 -2.90 -10.27 -14.70
C TYR A 27 -2.28 -11.66 -14.94
N LYS A 28 -1.28 -11.77 -15.82
CA LYS A 28 -0.57 -13.03 -16.14
C LYS A 28 0.13 -13.65 -14.93
N ASP A 29 0.52 -12.83 -13.95
CA ASP A 29 1.26 -13.26 -12.77
C ASP A 29 0.31 -13.75 -11.65
N LYS A 30 -1.02 -13.70 -11.86
CA LYS A 30 -2.02 -14.09 -10.85
C LYS A 30 -1.78 -15.49 -10.25
N PRO A 31 -1.47 -16.55 -11.02
CA PRO A 31 -1.27 -17.89 -10.46
C PRO A 31 -0.17 -17.98 -9.39
N GLU A 32 0.85 -17.13 -9.50
CA GLU A 32 2.02 -17.14 -8.63
C GLU A 32 1.84 -16.26 -7.38
N ARG A 33 0.80 -15.43 -7.34
CA ARG A 33 0.55 -14.52 -6.22
C ARG A 33 -0.03 -15.26 -5.03
N ILE A 34 0.55 -15.00 -3.87
CA ILE A 34 0.17 -15.60 -2.60
C ILE A 34 -0.58 -14.58 -1.76
N CYS A 35 -1.72 -14.98 -1.19
CA CYS A 35 -2.53 -14.14 -0.33
C CYS A 35 -1.78 -13.83 0.98
N PHE A 36 -1.63 -12.54 1.29
CA PHE A 36 -0.99 -12.06 2.52
C PHE A 36 -1.59 -12.65 3.82
N TYR A 37 -2.91 -12.88 3.85
CA TYR A 37 -3.60 -13.37 5.05
C TYR A 37 -3.65 -14.90 5.13
N THR A 38 -3.86 -15.59 4.02
CA THR A 38 -4.21 -17.02 4.01
C THR A 38 -3.13 -17.91 3.42
N GLY A 39 -2.11 -17.35 2.76
CA GLY A 39 -1.08 -18.13 2.07
C GLY A 39 -1.57 -18.86 0.81
N ARG A 40 -2.83 -18.65 0.39
CA ARG A 40 -3.40 -19.30 -0.80
C ARG A 40 -2.85 -18.69 -2.09
N PRO A 41 -2.59 -19.50 -3.13
CA PRO A 41 -2.22 -18.99 -4.45
C PRO A 41 -3.40 -18.30 -5.15
N TYR A 42 -3.17 -17.79 -6.36
CA TYR A 42 -4.17 -17.08 -7.18
C TYR A 42 -4.70 -15.79 -6.55
N ALA A 43 -3.88 -15.12 -5.73
CA ALA A 43 -4.28 -13.90 -5.07
C ALA A 43 -4.54 -12.74 -6.05
N GLU A 44 -5.56 -11.96 -5.73
CA GLU A 44 -5.95 -10.74 -6.43
C GLU A 44 -5.19 -9.56 -5.86
N ARG A 45 -4.88 -8.59 -6.73
CA ARG A 45 -4.16 -7.41 -6.30
C ARG A 45 -5.14 -6.31 -5.89
N HIS A 46 -5.16 -6.01 -4.61
CA HIS A 46 -5.93 -4.93 -4.04
C HIS A 46 -5.14 -3.62 -4.07
N GLU A 47 -5.72 -2.56 -4.60
CA GLU A 47 -5.16 -1.22 -4.62
C GLU A 47 -5.55 -0.51 -3.31
N VAL A 48 -4.56 -0.19 -2.46
CA VAL A 48 -4.83 0.33 -1.10
C VAL A 48 -5.52 1.70 -1.11
N PHE A 49 -5.23 2.51 -2.14
CA PHE A 49 -5.85 3.81 -2.34
C PHE A 49 -6.84 3.76 -3.50
N PRO A 50 -8.15 3.66 -3.22
CA PRO A 50 -9.17 3.54 -4.25
C PRO A 50 -9.42 4.87 -4.98
N GLY A 51 -10.12 4.80 -6.12
CA GLY A 51 -10.44 5.96 -6.97
C GLY A 51 -9.53 6.06 -8.19
N ARG A 52 -10.04 6.58 -9.31
CA ARG A 52 -9.29 6.60 -10.60
C ARG A 52 -7.86 7.18 -10.50
N PRO A 53 -7.63 8.36 -9.89
CA PRO A 53 -6.26 8.89 -9.79
C PRO A 53 -5.38 8.07 -8.83
N ASN A 54 -5.89 7.73 -7.65
CA ASN A 54 -5.12 7.03 -6.61
C ASN A 54 -4.83 5.56 -6.93
N ARG A 55 -5.67 4.96 -7.78
CA ARG A 55 -5.44 3.65 -8.37
C ARG A 55 -4.15 3.63 -9.18
N GLN A 56 -3.94 4.62 -10.05
CA GLN A 56 -2.72 4.68 -10.87
C GLN A 56 -1.49 4.87 -9.99
N ILE A 57 -1.58 5.74 -8.98
CA ILE A 57 -0.52 5.91 -7.97
C ILE A 57 -0.22 4.58 -7.27
N SER A 58 -1.26 3.84 -6.86
CA SER A 58 -1.08 2.54 -6.21
C SER A 58 -0.33 1.53 -7.09
N ILE A 59 -0.55 1.58 -8.41
CA ILE A 59 0.16 0.73 -9.37
C ILE A 59 1.62 1.17 -9.52
N GLU A 60 1.84 2.46 -9.71
CA GLU A 60 3.17 3.03 -10.00
C GLU A 60 4.12 2.94 -8.80
N TYR A 61 3.61 3.16 -7.59
CA TYR A 61 4.39 3.12 -6.36
C TYR A 61 4.30 1.79 -5.62
N GLY A 62 3.48 0.84 -6.09
CA GLY A 62 3.36 -0.47 -5.46
C GLY A 62 2.52 -0.49 -4.18
N PHE A 63 1.63 0.49 -3.97
CA PHE A 63 0.69 0.53 -2.83
C PHE A 63 -0.44 -0.49 -2.99
N GLN A 64 -0.07 -1.76 -3.00
CA GLN A 64 -0.94 -2.86 -3.38
C GLN A 64 -0.73 -4.06 -2.46
N VAL A 65 -1.77 -4.85 -2.20
CA VAL A 65 -1.64 -6.09 -1.43
C VAL A 65 -2.26 -7.24 -2.20
N ASP A 66 -1.52 -8.33 -2.35
CA ASP A 66 -2.02 -9.56 -2.95
C ASP A 66 -2.82 -10.34 -1.90
N ILE A 67 -4.12 -10.53 -2.14
CA ILE A 67 -5.07 -11.14 -1.20
C ILE A 67 -6.07 -12.05 -1.92
N CYS A 68 -6.62 -13.04 -1.23
CA CYS A 68 -7.59 -13.96 -1.82
C CYS A 68 -8.90 -13.23 -2.18
N PRO A 69 -9.68 -13.73 -3.17
CA PRO A 69 -10.85 -13.02 -3.71
C PRO A 69 -11.87 -12.60 -2.64
N GLU A 70 -12.04 -13.39 -1.58
CA GLU A 70 -12.97 -13.09 -0.49
C GLU A 70 -12.51 -11.86 0.30
N LYS A 71 -11.21 -11.80 0.62
CA LYS A 71 -10.60 -10.66 1.32
C LYS A 71 -10.50 -9.45 0.41
N HIS A 72 -10.26 -9.65 -0.88
CA HIS A 72 -10.29 -8.60 -1.89
C HIS A 72 -11.65 -7.90 -1.91
N ARG A 73 -12.74 -8.67 -2.01
CA ARG A 73 -14.10 -8.13 -1.99
C ARG A 73 -14.39 -7.40 -0.69
N GLU A 74 -14.07 -8.01 0.45
CA GLU A 74 -14.35 -7.41 1.76
C GLU A 74 -13.64 -6.05 1.95
N LEU A 75 -12.36 -5.95 1.56
CA LEU A 75 -11.61 -4.69 1.62
C LEU A 75 -12.07 -3.67 0.57
N GLN A 76 -12.45 -4.13 -0.63
CA GLN A 76 -12.99 -3.27 -1.68
C GLN A 76 -14.31 -2.61 -1.27
N ASP A 77 -15.22 -3.38 -0.68
CA ASP A 77 -16.50 -2.89 -0.21
C ASP A 77 -16.32 -1.95 0.99
N ASN A 78 -15.35 -2.24 1.86
CA ASN A 78 -14.97 -1.41 3.00
C ASN A 78 -16.14 -1.11 3.97
N ILE A 79 -17.06 -2.08 4.11
CA ILE A 79 -18.28 -1.93 4.92
C ILE A 79 -18.10 -2.48 6.33
N THR A 80 -17.44 -3.63 6.46
CA THR A 80 -17.29 -4.33 7.74
C THR A 80 -16.34 -3.57 8.69
N PRO A 81 -16.50 -3.69 10.02
CA PRO A 81 -15.56 -3.07 10.97
C PRO A 81 -14.12 -3.53 10.74
N TRP A 82 -13.93 -4.82 10.44
CA TRP A 82 -12.63 -5.37 10.08
C TRP A 82 -12.07 -4.69 8.82
N ALA A 83 -12.85 -4.60 7.74
CA ALA A 83 -12.37 -4.02 6.48
C ALA A 83 -11.95 -2.55 6.63
N LYS A 84 -12.71 -1.78 7.42
CA LYS A 84 -12.39 -0.37 7.70
C LYS A 84 -11.08 -0.22 8.47
N ALA A 85 -10.92 -1.01 9.54
CA ALA A 85 -9.70 -1.02 10.33
C ALA A 85 -8.49 -1.47 9.49
N GLU A 86 -8.69 -2.52 8.69
CA GLU A 86 -7.63 -3.12 7.87
C GLU A 86 -7.20 -2.19 6.72
N ASN A 87 -8.14 -1.52 6.05
CA ASN A 87 -7.84 -0.50 5.06
C ASN A 87 -7.06 0.67 5.68
N GLN A 88 -7.47 1.15 6.86
CA GLN A 88 -6.73 2.20 7.56
C GLN A 88 -5.31 1.74 7.91
N LYS A 89 -5.15 0.51 8.38
CA LYS A 89 -3.85 -0.10 8.68
C LYS A 89 -2.96 -0.17 7.45
N TRP A 90 -3.47 -0.58 6.29
CA TRP A 90 -2.68 -0.60 5.05
C TRP A 90 -2.29 0.80 4.60
N ARG A 91 -3.18 1.78 4.72
CA ARG A 91 -2.88 3.17 4.33
C ARG A 91 -1.77 3.76 5.18
N SER A 92 -1.84 3.62 6.50
CA SER A 92 -0.78 4.10 7.40
C SER A 92 0.52 3.30 7.23
N THR A 93 0.45 2.00 6.93
CA THR A 93 1.65 1.20 6.64
C THR A 93 2.38 1.72 5.41
N TYR A 94 1.66 1.96 4.31
CA TYR A 94 2.26 2.46 3.07
C TYR A 94 2.77 3.90 3.21
N GLU A 95 2.09 4.75 3.97
CA GLU A 95 2.61 6.07 4.32
C GLU A 95 3.94 5.99 5.06
N ARG A 96 4.02 5.16 6.12
CA ARG A 96 5.26 4.99 6.88
C ARG A 96 6.39 4.46 6.00
N ALA A 97 6.13 3.40 5.22
CA ALA A 97 7.13 2.82 4.32
C ALA A 97 7.61 3.80 3.25
N TYR A 98 6.72 4.66 2.75
CA TYR A 98 7.08 5.73 1.82
C TYR A 98 7.98 6.78 2.47
N ILE A 99 7.62 7.27 3.66
CA ILE A 99 8.39 8.27 4.39
C ILE A 99 9.75 7.70 4.79
N ASP A 100 9.81 6.48 5.33
CA ASP A 100 11.07 5.79 5.67
C ASP A 100 12.01 5.69 4.47
N ARG A 101 11.48 5.30 3.31
CA ARG A 101 12.28 5.19 2.08
C ARG A 101 12.93 6.52 1.69
N LEU A 102 12.19 7.63 1.79
CA LEU A 102 12.74 8.95 1.49
C LEU A 102 13.75 9.41 2.55
N MET A 103 13.51 9.09 3.82
CA MET A 103 14.46 9.36 4.91
C MET A 103 15.77 8.58 4.76
N ASP A 104 15.69 7.32 4.34
CA ASP A 104 16.86 6.49 3.99
C ASP A 104 17.63 7.06 2.78
N GLU A 105 16.94 7.73 1.86
CA GLU A 105 17.52 8.48 0.73
C GLU A 105 18.09 9.86 1.16
N GLY A 106 17.93 10.24 2.43
CA GLY A 106 18.50 11.45 3.04
C GLY A 106 17.53 12.63 3.20
N GLU A 107 16.24 12.45 2.91
CA GLU A 107 15.22 13.48 3.17
C GLU A 107 14.93 13.63 4.67
N ARG A 108 14.51 14.83 5.09
CA ARG A 108 13.99 15.04 6.45
C ARG A 108 12.55 14.52 6.52
N GLU A 109 12.13 14.03 7.68
CA GLU A 109 10.79 13.48 7.87
C GLU A 109 9.67 14.47 7.47
N GLU A 110 9.86 15.77 7.76
CA GLU A 110 8.92 16.82 7.36
C GLU A 110 8.80 16.93 5.83
N ASP A 111 9.92 16.89 5.11
CA ASP A 111 9.93 17.00 3.65
C ASP A 111 9.33 15.74 3.01
N ALA A 112 9.65 14.56 3.56
CA ALA A 112 9.08 13.29 3.13
C ALA A 112 7.56 13.21 3.36
N LEU A 113 7.05 13.74 4.48
CA LEU A 113 5.63 13.87 4.75
C LEU A 113 4.95 14.84 3.77
N GLN A 114 5.58 15.97 3.45
CA GLN A 114 5.07 16.89 2.42
C GLN A 114 5.02 16.22 1.05
N SER A 115 6.03 15.41 0.69
CA SER A 115 6.05 14.61 -0.53
C SER A 115 4.88 13.61 -0.56
N TRP A 116 4.61 12.92 0.56
CA TRP A 116 3.44 12.05 0.70
C TRP A 116 2.12 12.81 0.52
N MET A 117 1.98 13.95 1.20
CA MET A 117 0.77 14.78 1.12
C MET A 117 0.53 15.30 -0.31
N ARG A 118 1.58 15.63 -1.07
CA ARG A 118 1.46 15.98 -2.49
C ARG A 118 1.06 14.79 -3.36
N LEU A 119 1.52 13.59 -3.03
CA LEU A 119 1.23 12.38 -3.78
C LEU A 119 -0.19 11.85 -3.53
N ILE A 120 -0.58 11.70 -2.27
CA ILE A 120 -1.82 11.03 -1.86
C ILE A 120 -2.92 12.01 -1.41
N GLY A 121 -2.55 13.22 -0.98
CA GLY A 121 -3.50 14.25 -0.54
C GLY A 121 -4.03 14.07 0.88
N ARG A 122 -3.54 13.07 1.64
CA ARG A 122 -4.02 12.78 3.00
C ARG A 122 -2.96 12.10 3.86
N ASN A 123 -2.89 12.53 5.12
CA ASN A 123 -2.13 11.89 6.18
C ASN A 123 -3.01 10.82 6.89
N TYR A 124 -2.44 9.65 7.14
CA TYR A 124 -3.03 8.49 7.82
C TYR A 124 -2.30 8.11 9.11
N ILE A 125 -1.21 8.81 9.47
CA ILE A 125 -0.46 8.67 10.72
C ILE A 125 -0.59 9.97 11.52
N GLU A 126 -1.42 9.96 12.56
CA GLU A 126 -1.73 11.17 13.36
C GLU A 126 -0.51 11.77 14.04
N GLU A 127 0.49 10.95 14.38
CA GLU A 127 1.72 11.41 15.02
C GLU A 127 2.63 12.22 14.07
N LEU A 128 2.44 12.08 12.76
CA LEU A 128 3.19 12.79 11.72
C LEU A 128 2.37 14.00 11.24
N ILE A 129 2.23 15.03 12.08
CA ILE A 129 1.50 16.24 11.68
C ILE A 129 2.44 17.20 10.95
N PRO A 130 2.08 17.69 9.75
CA PRO A 130 2.81 18.79 9.14
C PRO A 130 2.65 20.03 10.03
N ARG A 131 3.74 20.53 10.62
CA ARG A 131 3.75 21.77 11.40
C ARG A 131 3.58 22.99 10.50
#